data_AF-A0A847EGZ7-F1
#
_entry.id   AF-A0A847EGZ7-F1
#
_cell.length_a   1.000
_cell.length_b   1.000
_cell.length_c   1.000
_cell.angle_alpha   90.00
_cell.angle_beta   90.00
_cell.angle_gamma   90.00
#
_symmetry.space_group_name_H-M   'P 1'
#
loop_
_entity.id
_entity.type
_entity.pdbx_description
1 polymer ?
#
loop_
_entity_poly.entity_id
_entity_poly.type
_entity_poly.pdbx_seq_one_letter_code
_entity_poly.pdbx_strand_id
1 'polypeptide(L)'
;NGQGFIVSGPIAREIGMNFGFGVFGPGNQPNKTIGRVSKLMWRNLGGAIPSVTVTSNFGDNPAVNGGFLISENADGLPEGWLGLNEELGYKKTDNVLMVASPGSFFIHNHFMPGVYRALQKDGHGAIARFLDVKGVPGPHNWLEYVIQGIWATREGGFTLVMVPEMAQHLVDIGFKSKDDVYKWIWERSFEPVGRYRMRGGPDFVTNGWTSIERTSGKVWKELPEDYMVPAGGQNPRANMILVCGNHGDEEMLHSFTGGHGQAFNIDNWK
;
A
#
# COMPACT_ATOMS: atom_id res chain seq x y z
N ASN A 1 2.13 5.32 -16.86
CA ASN A 1 1.67 4.25 -15.96
C ASN A 1 1.18 4.83 -14.65
N GLY A 2 -0.06 4.53 -14.30
CA GLY A 2 -0.50 4.24 -12.94
C GLY A 2 -0.63 5.39 -11.94
N GLN A 3 -0.24 6.64 -12.26
CA GLN A 3 -0.13 7.67 -11.23
C GLN A 3 -1.47 7.97 -10.56
N GLY A 4 -1.48 7.85 -9.24
CA GLY A 4 -2.51 8.39 -8.35
C GLY A 4 -1.86 9.33 -7.35
N PHE A 5 -2.66 9.97 -6.52
CA PHE A 5 -2.16 10.82 -5.45
C PHE A 5 -2.71 10.40 -4.09
N ILE A 6 -1.93 10.63 -3.05
CA ILE A 6 -2.39 10.52 -1.67
C ILE A 6 -2.14 11.85 -1.00
N VAL A 7 -3.14 12.35 -0.29
CA VAL A 7 -3.04 13.61 0.47
C VAL A 7 -3.01 13.30 1.96
N SER A 8 -2.12 13.96 2.68
CA SER A 8 -2.04 13.90 4.14
C SER A 8 -1.85 15.30 4.71
N GLY A 9 -2.44 15.55 5.88
CA GLY A 9 -2.43 16.84 6.56
C GLY A 9 -3.82 17.49 6.68
N PRO A 10 -3.91 18.62 7.40
CA PRO A 10 -5.19 19.31 7.70
C PRO A 10 -6.04 19.68 6.48
N ILE A 11 -5.43 19.91 5.32
CA ILE A 11 -6.09 20.28 4.05
C ILE A 11 -7.17 19.27 3.67
N ALA A 12 -6.99 17.99 4.01
CA ALA A 12 -7.95 16.94 3.67
C ALA A 12 -9.33 17.23 4.28
N ARG A 13 -9.37 17.70 5.54
CA ARG A 13 -10.62 18.11 6.18
C ARG A 13 -11.12 19.45 5.67
N GLU A 14 -10.20 20.40 5.49
CA GLU A 14 -10.54 21.77 5.08
C GLU A 14 -11.28 21.84 3.75
N ILE A 15 -10.83 21.10 2.73
CA ILE A 15 -11.49 21.09 1.42
C ILE A 15 -12.55 20.00 1.28
N GLY A 16 -12.84 19.25 2.36
CA GLY A 16 -13.86 18.21 2.37
C GLY A 16 -13.49 16.95 1.56
N MET A 17 -12.22 16.54 1.58
CA MET A 17 -11.77 15.28 0.97
C MET A 17 -12.41 14.09 1.68
N ASN A 18 -12.71 13.04 0.90
CA ASN A 18 -13.22 11.81 1.48
C ASN A 18 -12.07 10.88 1.86
N PHE A 19 -12.05 10.47 3.12
CA PHE A 19 -11.23 9.37 3.64
C PHE A 19 -12.11 8.24 4.20
N GLY A 20 -13.44 8.33 4.19
CA GLY A 20 -14.38 7.37 4.80
C GLY A 20 -15.08 6.46 3.79
N PHE A 21 -16.39 6.21 4.00
CA PHE A 21 -17.20 5.35 3.14
C PHE A 21 -17.02 5.66 1.64
N GLY A 22 -16.79 4.60 0.86
CA GLY A 22 -16.60 4.72 -0.58
C GLY A 22 -15.40 5.59 -0.96
N VAL A 23 -14.28 5.53 -0.22
CA VAL A 23 -13.06 6.33 -0.46
C VAL A 23 -12.57 6.26 -1.92
N PHE A 24 -12.73 5.12 -2.59
CA PHE A 24 -12.42 4.94 -4.02
C PHE A 24 -13.61 5.18 -4.96
N GLY A 25 -14.82 5.31 -4.40
CA GLY A 25 -16.06 5.54 -5.13
C GLY A 25 -16.13 6.91 -5.80
N PRO A 26 -17.11 7.14 -6.69
CA PRO A 26 -17.18 8.33 -7.52
C PRO A 26 -17.58 9.62 -6.77
N GLY A 27 -18.01 9.53 -5.51
CA GLY A 27 -18.90 10.51 -4.90
C GLY A 27 -18.27 11.77 -4.29
N ASN A 28 -16.94 11.86 -4.16
CA ASN A 28 -16.31 13.02 -3.53
C ASN A 28 -15.65 13.94 -4.57
N GLN A 29 -16.14 15.18 -4.64
CA GLN A 29 -15.70 16.17 -5.62
C GLN A 29 -14.21 16.52 -5.50
N PRO A 30 -13.65 16.85 -4.32
CA PRO A 30 -12.21 17.06 -4.15
C PRO A 30 -11.36 15.88 -4.66
N ASN A 31 -11.64 14.66 -4.18
CA ASN A 31 -10.87 13.48 -4.55
C ASN A 31 -10.92 13.23 -6.07
N LYS A 32 -12.11 13.26 -6.68
CA LYS A 32 -12.24 12.97 -8.11
C LYS A 32 -11.77 14.10 -9.00
N THR A 33 -11.97 15.36 -8.62
CA THR A 33 -11.52 16.49 -9.43
C THR A 33 -10.01 16.56 -9.45
N ILE A 34 -9.35 16.56 -8.29
CA ILE A 34 -7.88 16.65 -8.21
C ILE A 34 -7.25 15.37 -8.79
N GLY A 35 -7.80 14.20 -8.46
CA GLY A 35 -7.36 12.94 -9.05
C GLY A 35 -7.48 12.94 -10.57
N ARG A 36 -8.55 13.50 -11.14
CA ARG A 36 -8.75 13.59 -12.59
C ARG A 36 -7.83 14.61 -13.25
N VAL A 37 -7.52 15.73 -12.58
CA VAL A 37 -6.53 16.70 -13.05
C VAL A 37 -5.19 16.01 -13.30
N SER A 38 -4.76 15.11 -12.43
CA SER A 38 -3.54 14.29 -12.64
C SER A 38 -3.54 13.56 -13.97
N LYS A 39 -4.66 12.95 -14.33
CA LYS A 39 -4.81 12.16 -15.56
C LYS A 39 -4.90 13.04 -16.79
N LEU A 40 -5.53 14.20 -16.69
CA LEU A 40 -5.54 15.18 -17.76
C LEU A 40 -4.14 15.77 -17.98
N MET A 41 -3.37 16.03 -16.94
CA MET A 41 -1.98 16.47 -17.05
C MET A 41 -1.12 15.39 -17.72
N TRP A 42 -1.22 14.13 -17.29
CA TRP A 42 -0.53 13.01 -17.95
C TRP A 42 -0.90 12.88 -19.42
N ARG A 43 -2.19 13.03 -19.76
CA ARG A 43 -2.69 12.95 -21.14
C ARG A 43 -2.21 14.09 -22.03
N ASN A 44 -2.32 15.32 -21.55
CA ASN A 44 -2.16 16.52 -22.37
C ASN A 44 -0.73 17.10 -22.30
N LEU A 45 -0.06 16.99 -21.15
CA LEU A 45 1.27 17.54 -20.92
C LEU A 45 2.34 16.44 -20.88
N GLY A 46 2.00 15.27 -20.36
CA GLY A 46 2.91 14.11 -20.27
C GLY A 46 3.12 13.36 -21.59
N GLY A 47 2.47 13.80 -22.68
CA GLY A 47 2.63 13.22 -24.01
C GLY A 47 2.05 11.81 -24.14
N ALA A 48 1.05 11.44 -23.34
CA ALA A 48 0.45 10.10 -23.37
C ALA A 48 -0.55 9.93 -24.52
N ILE A 49 -0.04 9.55 -25.69
CA ILE A 49 -0.78 9.34 -26.93
C ILE A 49 -0.98 7.83 -27.12
N PRO A 50 -2.22 7.32 -27.11
CA PRO A 50 -2.49 5.90 -27.38
C PRO A 50 -1.86 5.45 -28.70
N SER A 51 -1.30 4.24 -28.69
CA SER A 51 -0.64 3.62 -29.85
C SER A 51 0.67 4.28 -30.31
N VAL A 52 1.09 5.40 -29.71
CA VAL A 52 2.36 6.06 -30.01
C VAL A 52 3.30 5.98 -28.81
N THR A 53 2.90 6.58 -27.68
CA THR A 53 3.70 6.59 -26.44
C THR A 53 3.10 5.74 -25.33
N VAL A 54 1.81 5.39 -25.45
CA VAL A 54 1.13 4.43 -24.57
C VAL A 54 0.85 3.17 -25.37
N THR A 55 1.54 2.09 -25.03
CA THR A 55 1.48 0.79 -25.72
C THR A 55 0.63 -0.25 -24.99
N SER A 56 0.10 0.06 -23.80
CA SER A 56 -0.76 -0.85 -23.05
C SER A 56 -2.15 -0.96 -23.70
N ASN A 57 -2.60 -2.17 -24.04
CA ASN A 57 -3.92 -2.40 -24.63
C ASN A 57 -5.09 -1.99 -23.72
N PHE A 58 -4.95 -2.17 -22.41
CA PHE A 58 -6.02 -1.93 -21.43
C PHE A 58 -5.91 -0.59 -20.69
N GLY A 59 -4.87 0.20 -20.98
CA GLY A 59 -4.56 1.42 -20.22
C GLY A 59 -4.20 1.14 -18.75
N ASP A 60 -4.32 2.17 -17.91
CA ASP A 60 -4.28 1.99 -16.45
C ASP A 60 -5.59 1.35 -15.96
N ASN A 61 -5.62 0.87 -14.71
CA ASN A 61 -6.85 0.31 -14.13
C ASN A 61 -7.98 1.37 -14.00
N PRO A 62 -9.27 0.96 -13.95
CA PRO A 62 -10.39 1.89 -13.92
C PRO A 62 -10.39 2.90 -12.76
N ALA A 63 -9.95 2.49 -11.57
CA ALA A 63 -9.86 3.39 -10.41
C ALA A 63 -8.87 4.53 -10.65
N VAL A 64 -7.73 4.19 -11.26
CA VAL A 64 -6.69 5.13 -11.69
C VAL A 64 -7.17 6.04 -12.81
N ASN A 65 -7.81 5.49 -13.84
CA ASN A 65 -8.37 6.28 -14.94
C ASN A 65 -9.44 7.28 -14.48
N GLY A 66 -10.24 6.91 -13.48
CA GLY A 66 -11.31 7.74 -12.91
C GLY A 66 -10.83 8.88 -12.00
N GLY A 67 -9.52 9.03 -11.79
CA GLY A 67 -8.96 9.97 -10.83
C GLY A 67 -8.74 9.28 -9.47
N PHE A 68 -7.61 8.61 -9.35
CA PHE A 68 -7.19 8.00 -8.09
C PHE A 68 -6.59 9.06 -7.20
N LEU A 69 -7.35 9.44 -6.19
CA LEU A 69 -6.85 10.23 -5.10
C LEU A 69 -7.60 9.88 -3.82
N ILE A 70 -6.85 9.68 -2.76
CA ILE A 70 -7.36 9.39 -1.41
C ILE A 70 -6.63 10.25 -0.39
N SER A 71 -7.24 10.43 0.77
CA SER A 71 -6.59 11.02 1.93
C SER A 71 -6.58 10.04 3.09
N GLU A 72 -5.57 10.15 3.94
CA GLU A 72 -5.54 9.43 5.20
C GLU A 72 -6.49 10.07 6.22
N ASN A 73 -7.16 9.25 7.02
CA ASN A 73 -7.85 9.69 8.23
C ASN A 73 -6.85 9.80 9.38
N ALA A 74 -6.18 10.94 9.51
CA ALA A 74 -5.19 11.17 10.56
C ALA A 74 -5.76 11.04 11.98
N ASP A 75 -7.06 11.32 12.19
CA ASP A 75 -7.70 11.20 13.50
C ASP A 75 -8.17 9.76 13.80
N GLY A 76 -8.17 8.88 12.81
CA GLY A 76 -8.46 7.45 12.97
C GLY A 76 -7.21 6.59 13.18
N LEU A 77 -6.03 7.21 13.26
CA LEU A 77 -4.79 6.50 13.53
C LEU A 77 -4.76 6.02 14.99
N PRO A 78 -4.33 4.77 15.26
CA PRO A 78 -4.07 4.31 16.62
C PRO A 78 -3.04 5.17 17.34
N GLU A 79 -3.05 5.13 18.67
CA GLU A 79 -2.06 5.84 19.47
C GLU A 79 -0.63 5.39 19.12
N GLY A 80 0.26 6.36 18.92
CA GLY A 80 1.66 6.12 18.54
C GLY A 80 1.90 5.97 17.04
N TRP A 81 0.85 5.78 16.22
CA TRP A 81 1.00 5.77 14.77
C TRP A 81 1.08 7.19 14.21
N LEU A 82 2.08 7.41 13.36
CA LEU A 82 2.28 8.68 12.68
C LEU A 82 1.38 8.79 11.44
N GLY A 83 0.95 10.01 11.12
CA GLY A 83 0.34 10.31 9.84
C GLY A 83 1.34 10.20 8.70
N LEU A 84 0.85 10.00 7.47
CA LEU A 84 1.69 9.85 6.29
C LEU A 84 2.64 11.06 6.10
N ASN A 85 2.18 12.29 6.38
CA ASN A 85 3.04 13.48 6.32
C ASN A 85 4.24 13.37 7.28
N GLU A 86 4.00 12.94 8.52
CA GLU A 86 5.05 12.71 9.53
C GLU A 86 5.96 11.53 9.15
N GLU A 87 5.41 10.43 8.62
CA GLU A 87 6.18 9.29 8.11
C GLU A 87 7.15 9.70 6.99
N LEU A 88 6.76 10.68 6.19
CA LEU A 88 7.57 11.25 5.09
C LEU A 88 8.55 12.34 5.55
N GLY A 89 8.60 12.65 6.85
CA GLY A 89 9.53 13.62 7.44
C GLY A 89 9.02 15.06 7.47
N TYR A 90 7.75 15.30 7.15
CA TYR A 90 7.10 16.61 7.29
C TYR A 90 6.51 16.78 8.70
N LYS A 91 6.09 18.00 9.05
CA LYS A 91 5.41 18.24 10.33
C LYS A 91 3.97 17.75 10.26
N LYS A 92 3.39 17.40 11.41
CA LYS A 92 1.97 17.05 11.55
C LYS A 92 1.01 18.09 10.96
N THR A 93 1.39 19.37 11.01
CA THR A 93 0.62 20.50 10.48
C THR A 93 0.79 20.74 8.99
N ASP A 94 1.80 20.14 8.38
CA ASP A 94 2.13 20.35 6.97
C ASP A 94 1.16 19.55 6.09
N ASN A 95 0.78 20.16 4.97
CA ASN A 95 -0.02 19.51 3.94
C ASN A 95 0.89 18.90 2.88
N VAL A 96 0.69 17.62 2.60
CA VAL A 96 1.55 16.85 1.70
C VAL A 96 0.70 16.17 0.63
N LEU A 97 1.14 16.29 -0.62
CA LEU A 97 0.67 15.49 -1.74
C LEU A 97 1.77 14.52 -2.15
N MET A 98 1.48 13.22 -2.07
CA MET A 98 2.39 12.15 -2.45
C MET A 98 1.94 11.49 -3.75
N VAL A 99 2.88 11.28 -4.66
CA VAL A 99 2.69 10.48 -5.87
C VAL A 99 2.60 9.01 -5.50
N ALA A 100 1.47 8.39 -5.83
CA ALA A 100 1.23 6.97 -5.64
C ALA A 100 1.35 6.22 -6.97
N SER A 101 1.75 4.94 -6.89
CA SER A 101 1.83 4.04 -8.05
C SER A 101 0.88 2.84 -7.93
N PRO A 102 -0.45 3.04 -7.86
CA PRO A 102 -1.47 2.00 -7.70
C PRO A 102 -1.63 1.01 -8.87
N GLY A 103 -0.61 0.88 -9.74
CA GLY A 103 -0.55 0.08 -10.98
C GLY A 103 -1.46 -1.14 -11.00
N SER A 104 -1.31 -2.06 -10.03
CA SER A 104 -2.28 -3.13 -9.80
C SER A 104 -3.06 -2.80 -8.53
N PHE A 105 -4.30 -2.33 -8.68
CA PHE A 105 -5.26 -2.21 -7.59
C PHE A 105 -5.86 -3.59 -7.32
N PHE A 106 -5.94 -4.00 -6.05
CA PHE A 106 -6.28 -5.35 -5.58
C PHE A 106 -5.22 -6.43 -5.88
N ILE A 107 -4.11 -6.37 -5.15
CA ILE A 107 -3.01 -7.35 -5.26
C ILE A 107 -3.02 -8.43 -4.17
N HIS A 108 -4.04 -8.50 -3.32
CA HIS A 108 -4.04 -9.37 -2.13
C HIS A 108 -5.30 -10.23 -1.98
N ASN A 109 -5.25 -11.18 -1.04
CA ASN A 109 -6.33 -12.09 -0.72
C ASN A 109 -7.49 -11.36 -0.04
N HIS A 110 -8.63 -11.32 -0.73
CA HIS A 110 -9.88 -10.78 -0.22
C HIS A 110 -10.40 -11.62 0.97
N PHE A 111 -10.93 -10.95 2.00
CA PHE A 111 -11.76 -11.58 3.02
C PHE A 111 -13.08 -10.83 3.21
N MET A 112 -14.12 -11.56 3.60
CA MET A 112 -15.41 -10.97 3.94
C MET A 112 -15.33 -10.33 5.33
N PRO A 113 -15.93 -9.16 5.55
CA PRO A 113 -15.87 -8.46 6.85
C PRO A 113 -16.44 -9.29 8.01
N GLY A 114 -17.52 -10.04 7.78
CA GLY A 114 -18.05 -10.97 8.78
C GLY A 114 -17.08 -12.11 9.15
N VAL A 115 -16.25 -12.56 8.20
CA VAL A 115 -15.21 -13.58 8.45
C VAL A 115 -14.05 -12.97 9.24
N TYR A 116 -13.67 -11.73 8.94
CA TYR A 116 -12.68 -11.00 9.73
C TYR A 116 -13.14 -10.79 11.17
N ARG A 117 -14.38 -10.34 11.39
CA ARG A 117 -14.96 -10.18 12.74
C ARG A 117 -14.98 -11.50 13.51
N ALA A 118 -15.34 -12.61 12.86
CA ALA A 118 -15.33 -13.93 13.50
C ALA A 118 -13.92 -14.40 13.89
N LEU A 119 -12.89 -14.05 13.09
CA LEU A 119 -11.49 -14.27 13.45
C LEU A 119 -11.13 -13.46 14.70
N GLN A 120 -11.33 -12.15 14.68
CA GLN A 120 -10.88 -11.26 15.76
C GLN A 120 -11.64 -11.45 17.07
N LYS A 121 -12.88 -11.94 17.00
CA LYS A 121 -13.68 -12.17 18.20
C LYS A 121 -13.34 -13.50 18.87
N ASP A 122 -13.54 -14.60 18.14
CA ASP A 122 -13.58 -15.95 18.72
C ASP A 122 -12.58 -16.91 18.05
N GLY A 123 -11.74 -16.43 17.12
CA GLY A 123 -10.84 -17.31 16.35
C GLY A 123 -11.63 -18.30 15.49
N HIS A 124 -12.70 -17.85 14.82
CA HIS A 124 -13.54 -18.71 13.98
C HIS A 124 -13.47 -18.34 12.50
N GLY A 125 -14.01 -19.21 11.65
CA GLY A 125 -14.12 -18.99 10.21
C GLY A 125 -12.98 -19.59 9.39
N ALA A 126 -12.87 -19.15 8.13
CA ALA A 126 -11.85 -19.66 7.21
C ALA A 126 -10.44 -19.18 7.58
N ILE A 127 -10.31 -17.90 7.96
CA ILE A 127 -9.00 -17.33 8.29
C ILE A 127 -8.43 -17.96 9.56
N ALA A 128 -9.25 -18.20 10.59
CA ALA A 128 -8.76 -18.83 11.82
C ALA A 128 -8.25 -20.25 11.61
N ARG A 129 -8.86 -21.02 10.70
CA ARG A 129 -8.35 -22.34 10.29
C ARG A 129 -7.05 -22.23 9.50
N PHE A 130 -6.94 -21.22 8.65
CA PHE A 130 -5.72 -20.97 7.89
C PHE A 130 -4.54 -20.60 8.79
N LEU A 131 -4.79 -19.79 9.83
CA LEU A 131 -3.78 -19.34 10.79
C LEU A 131 -3.54 -20.33 11.94
N ASP A 132 -4.24 -21.46 11.97
CA ASP A 132 -4.21 -22.44 13.06
C ASP A 132 -4.53 -21.87 14.45
N VAL A 133 -5.52 -20.98 14.52
CA VAL A 133 -5.98 -20.30 15.76
C VAL A 133 -7.45 -20.59 16.05
N LYS A 134 -7.97 -21.72 15.58
CA LYS A 134 -9.39 -22.05 15.71
C LYS A 134 -9.81 -22.13 17.19
N GLY A 135 -10.78 -21.29 17.58
CA GLY A 135 -11.32 -21.24 18.93
C GLY A 135 -10.48 -20.46 19.94
N VAL A 136 -9.39 -19.80 19.48
CA VAL A 136 -8.60 -18.89 20.31
C VAL A 136 -9.25 -17.50 20.23
N PRO A 137 -9.66 -16.87 21.35
CA PRO A 137 -10.21 -15.52 21.32
C PRO A 137 -9.14 -14.44 21.15
N GLY A 138 -9.56 -13.26 20.69
CA GLY A 138 -8.77 -12.04 20.73
C GLY A 138 -8.30 -11.56 19.36
N PRO A 139 -7.63 -10.40 19.32
CA PRO A 139 -7.09 -9.94 18.06
C PRO A 139 -5.97 -10.88 17.60
N HIS A 140 -6.03 -11.32 16.36
CA HIS A 140 -5.07 -12.20 15.70
C HIS A 140 -4.28 -11.42 14.66
N ASN A 141 -3.05 -11.87 14.42
CA ASN A 141 -2.22 -11.33 13.35
C ASN A 141 -2.76 -11.70 11.96
N TRP A 142 -3.73 -10.93 11.51
CA TRP A 142 -4.40 -11.11 10.22
C TRP A 142 -3.48 -10.83 9.03
N LEU A 143 -2.33 -10.16 9.24
CA LEU A 143 -1.37 -9.89 8.16
C LEU A 143 -0.81 -11.18 7.57
N GLU A 144 -0.63 -12.24 8.37
CA GLU A 144 -0.16 -13.55 7.91
C GLU A 144 -1.07 -14.12 6.80
N TYR A 145 -2.39 -13.88 6.88
CA TYR A 145 -3.33 -14.28 5.82
C TYR A 145 -3.21 -13.39 4.58
N VAL A 146 -3.00 -12.09 4.79
CA VAL A 146 -2.99 -11.08 3.72
C VAL A 146 -1.73 -11.16 2.86
N ILE A 147 -0.57 -11.40 3.46
CA ILE A 147 0.69 -11.47 2.72
C ILE A 147 0.90 -12.84 2.05
N GLN A 148 0.07 -13.84 2.37
CA GLN A 148 0.21 -15.18 1.81
C GLN A 148 0.18 -15.14 0.28
N GLY A 149 1.28 -15.52 -0.35
CA GLY A 149 1.40 -15.60 -1.80
C GLY A 149 1.42 -14.25 -2.53
N ILE A 150 1.50 -13.11 -1.81
CA ILE A 150 1.46 -11.77 -2.43
C ILE A 150 2.61 -11.52 -3.42
N TRP A 151 3.74 -12.24 -3.25
CA TRP A 151 4.90 -12.21 -4.12
C TRP A 151 5.02 -13.42 -5.05
N ALA A 152 4.00 -14.26 -5.20
CA ALA A 152 4.10 -15.50 -5.98
C ALA A 152 4.54 -15.28 -7.44
N THR A 153 4.14 -14.16 -8.05
CA THR A 153 4.45 -13.80 -9.45
C THR A 153 5.00 -12.39 -9.61
N ARG A 154 5.30 -11.70 -8.49
CA ARG A 154 5.69 -10.29 -8.47
C ARG A 154 6.63 -9.97 -7.31
N GLU A 155 7.26 -8.82 -7.41
CA GLU A 155 8.16 -8.26 -6.40
C GLU A 155 7.78 -6.81 -6.08
N GLY A 156 8.47 -6.25 -5.10
CA GLY A 156 8.28 -4.89 -4.61
C GLY A 156 7.28 -4.81 -3.47
N GLY A 157 7.31 -3.66 -2.80
CA GLY A 157 6.38 -3.36 -1.72
C GLY A 157 4.97 -3.08 -2.21
N PHE A 158 4.08 -2.94 -1.25
CA PHE A 158 2.67 -2.65 -1.48
C PHE A 158 2.12 -1.69 -0.43
N THR A 159 1.01 -1.06 -0.81
CA THR A 159 0.25 -0.17 0.05
C THR A 159 -0.98 -0.90 0.54
N LEU A 160 -1.19 -0.93 1.84
CA LEU A 160 -2.41 -1.38 2.49
C LEU A 160 -3.28 -0.18 2.83
N VAL A 161 -4.57 -0.26 2.53
CA VAL A 161 -5.58 0.74 2.92
C VAL A 161 -6.60 0.02 3.78
N MET A 162 -6.68 0.39 5.05
CA MET A 162 -7.47 -0.30 6.06
C MET A 162 -8.26 0.67 6.93
N VAL A 163 -9.32 0.17 7.55
CA VAL A 163 -10.12 0.93 8.53
C VAL A 163 -9.41 1.05 9.88
N PRO A 164 -9.74 2.08 10.69
CA PRO A 164 -9.15 2.29 12.02
C PRO A 164 -9.14 1.04 12.92
N GLU A 165 -10.23 0.25 12.93
CA GLU A 165 -10.36 -0.97 13.73
C GLU A 165 -9.28 -2.00 13.39
N MET A 166 -8.99 -2.17 12.11
CA MET A 166 -7.97 -3.12 11.66
C MET A 166 -6.56 -2.69 12.06
N ALA A 167 -6.30 -1.37 12.03
CA ALA A 167 -5.06 -0.80 12.53
C ALA A 167 -4.95 -0.97 14.05
N GLN A 168 -6.05 -0.77 14.78
CA GLN A 168 -6.10 -1.00 16.23
C GLN A 168 -5.81 -2.46 16.58
N HIS A 169 -6.36 -3.43 15.85
CA HIS A 169 -6.04 -4.85 16.07
C HIS A 169 -4.55 -5.16 15.88
N LEU A 170 -3.82 -4.41 15.05
CA LEU A 170 -2.36 -4.56 14.94
C LEU A 170 -1.64 -4.02 16.19
N VAL A 171 -2.10 -2.91 16.74
CA VAL A 171 -1.59 -2.39 18.02
C VAL A 171 -1.86 -3.38 19.15
N ASP A 172 -3.06 -3.96 19.20
CA ASP A 172 -3.47 -4.88 20.28
C ASP A 172 -2.64 -6.17 20.31
N ILE A 173 -2.09 -6.59 19.17
CA ILE A 173 -1.16 -7.74 19.07
C ILE A 173 0.32 -7.34 19.19
N GLY A 174 0.62 -6.06 19.41
CA GLY A 174 1.94 -5.58 19.80
C GLY A 174 2.69 -4.70 18.77
N PHE A 175 2.09 -4.34 17.62
CA PHE A 175 2.73 -3.41 16.69
C PHE A 175 2.60 -1.96 17.18
N LYS A 176 3.71 -1.37 17.65
CA LYS A 176 3.70 -0.02 18.25
C LYS A 176 3.67 1.11 17.22
N SER A 177 4.07 0.81 15.99
CA SER A 177 4.16 1.77 14.90
C SER A 177 3.90 1.11 13.54
N LYS A 178 3.58 1.91 12.53
CA LYS A 178 3.56 1.45 11.13
C LYS A 178 4.92 0.88 10.69
N ASP A 179 6.03 1.44 11.19
CA ASP A 179 7.38 0.96 10.92
C ASP A 179 7.60 -0.49 11.41
N ASP A 180 7.05 -0.85 12.56
CA ASP A 180 7.11 -2.23 13.05
C ASP A 180 6.38 -3.18 12.10
N VAL A 181 5.22 -2.76 11.58
CA VAL A 181 4.45 -3.54 10.60
C VAL A 181 5.23 -3.67 9.29
N TYR A 182 5.80 -2.57 8.78
CA TYR A 182 6.60 -2.58 7.56
C TYR A 182 7.80 -3.51 7.67
N LYS A 183 8.50 -3.46 8.82
CA LYS A 183 9.64 -4.33 9.08
C LYS A 183 9.21 -5.79 9.10
N TRP A 184 8.12 -6.09 9.80
CA TRP A 184 7.57 -7.45 9.91
C TRP A 184 7.18 -8.03 8.53
N ILE A 185 6.56 -7.22 7.66
CA ILE A 185 6.21 -7.62 6.29
C ILE A 185 7.48 -7.88 5.48
N TRP A 186 8.47 -6.98 5.57
CA TRP A 186 9.70 -7.06 4.80
C TRP A 186 10.57 -8.27 5.19
N GLU A 187 10.69 -8.58 6.49
CA GLU A 187 11.40 -9.76 6.97
C GLU A 187 10.80 -11.08 6.46
N ARG A 188 9.47 -11.13 6.27
CA ARG A 188 8.78 -12.30 5.70
C ARG A 188 8.84 -12.38 4.18
N SER A 189 9.36 -11.36 3.53
CA SER A 189 9.46 -11.33 2.07
C SER A 189 10.71 -12.04 1.54
N PHE A 190 11.61 -12.49 2.42
CA PHE A 190 12.86 -13.12 2.03
C PHE A 190 12.63 -14.50 1.41
N GLU A 191 13.27 -14.74 0.28
CA GLU A 191 13.27 -16.03 -0.41
C GLU A 191 14.58 -16.25 -1.17
N PRO A 192 14.90 -17.50 -1.56
CA PRO A 192 16.11 -17.79 -2.33
C PRO A 192 16.15 -17.03 -3.65
N VAL A 193 17.31 -16.47 -4.03
CA VAL A 193 17.46 -15.72 -5.29
C VAL A 193 17.14 -16.57 -6.52
N GLY A 194 17.35 -17.89 -6.45
CA GLY A 194 16.94 -18.83 -7.48
C GLY A 194 15.43 -18.77 -7.74
N ARG A 195 14.62 -18.67 -6.69
CA ARG A 195 13.16 -18.43 -6.79
C ARG A 195 12.87 -17.00 -7.20
N TYR A 196 13.61 -16.03 -6.66
CA TYR A 196 13.45 -14.60 -6.95
C TYR A 196 13.44 -14.33 -8.46
N ARG A 197 14.45 -14.87 -9.16
CA ARG A 197 14.69 -14.72 -10.61
C ARG A 197 13.60 -15.33 -11.50
N MET A 198 12.72 -16.17 -10.97
CA MET A 198 11.66 -16.81 -11.76
C MET A 198 10.44 -15.91 -12.00
N ARG A 199 10.46 -14.67 -11.51
CA ARG A 199 9.39 -13.68 -11.75
C ARG A 199 9.51 -13.09 -13.15
N GLY A 200 8.40 -13.03 -13.87
CA GLY A 200 8.32 -12.36 -15.18
C GLY A 200 8.23 -10.84 -15.11
N GLY A 201 8.70 -10.22 -14.01
CA GLY A 201 8.70 -8.79 -13.83
C GLY A 201 9.86 -8.12 -14.58
N PRO A 202 9.71 -6.86 -15.03
CA PRO A 202 10.81 -6.13 -15.61
C PRO A 202 11.85 -5.78 -14.54
N ASP A 203 13.09 -6.16 -14.79
CA ASP A 203 14.21 -5.94 -13.89
C ASP A 203 14.79 -4.50 -14.00
N PHE A 204 13.99 -3.52 -13.57
CA PHE A 204 14.41 -2.13 -13.53
C PHE A 204 15.28 -1.82 -12.31
N VAL A 205 14.99 -2.46 -11.19
CA VAL A 205 15.61 -2.13 -9.90
C VAL A 205 17.01 -2.73 -9.80
N THR A 206 17.25 -3.89 -10.42
CA THR A 206 18.55 -4.54 -10.34
C THR A 206 19.45 -4.25 -11.55
N ASN A 207 18.97 -3.43 -12.49
CA ASN A 207 19.67 -3.02 -13.71
C ASN A 207 20.15 -4.23 -14.54
N GLY A 208 19.24 -5.13 -14.90
CA GLY A 208 19.59 -6.36 -15.62
C GLY A 208 20.50 -7.28 -14.79
N TRP A 209 20.29 -7.34 -13.48
CA TRP A 209 21.04 -8.12 -12.50
C TRP A 209 22.51 -7.70 -12.34
N THR A 210 22.87 -6.51 -12.81
CA THR A 210 24.25 -5.98 -12.75
C THR A 210 24.51 -5.02 -11.60
N SER A 211 23.45 -4.53 -10.96
CA SER A 211 23.59 -3.69 -9.75
C SER A 211 24.02 -4.51 -8.53
N ILE A 212 24.39 -3.80 -7.46
CA ILE A 212 24.70 -4.37 -6.16
C ILE A 212 23.40 -4.65 -5.39
N GLU A 213 23.23 -5.88 -4.95
CA GLU A 213 22.18 -6.26 -4.00
C GLU A 213 22.57 -5.75 -2.61
N ARG A 214 21.64 -5.04 -1.96
CA ARG A 214 21.94 -4.20 -0.78
C ARG A 214 22.31 -5.00 0.46
N THR A 215 21.73 -6.18 0.66
CA THR A 215 21.92 -6.99 1.87
C THR A 215 23.24 -7.80 1.83
N SER A 216 23.70 -8.18 0.65
CA SER A 216 24.95 -8.90 0.40
C SER A 216 26.14 -7.99 0.12
N GLY A 217 25.90 -6.79 -0.45
CA GLY A 217 26.96 -5.94 -1.00
C GLY A 217 27.60 -6.49 -2.29
N LYS A 218 27.01 -7.54 -2.90
CA LYS A 218 27.51 -8.19 -4.12
C LYS A 218 26.61 -7.92 -5.32
N VAL A 219 27.13 -8.16 -6.52
CA VAL A 219 26.32 -8.07 -7.74
C VAL A 219 25.29 -9.20 -7.76
N TRP A 220 24.04 -8.87 -8.15
CA TRP A 220 22.94 -9.84 -8.16
C TRP A 220 23.24 -11.14 -8.92
N LYS A 221 23.93 -11.06 -10.06
CA LYS A 221 24.35 -12.24 -10.87
C LYS A 221 25.29 -13.19 -10.12
N GLU A 222 26.07 -12.68 -9.19
CA GLU A 222 27.10 -13.44 -8.47
C GLU A 222 26.56 -14.13 -7.21
N LEU A 223 25.29 -13.87 -6.86
CA LEU A 223 24.67 -14.48 -5.68
C LEU A 223 24.43 -15.98 -5.90
N PRO A 224 24.79 -16.83 -4.91
CA PRO A 224 24.38 -18.24 -4.86
C PRO A 224 22.87 -18.38 -4.92
N GLU A 225 22.34 -19.44 -5.56
CA GLU A 225 20.89 -19.61 -5.77
C GLU A 225 20.06 -19.70 -4.47
N ASP A 226 20.68 -20.14 -3.39
CA ASP A 226 20.11 -20.27 -2.05
C ASP A 226 20.22 -18.99 -1.20
N TYR A 227 20.92 -17.96 -1.69
CA TYR A 227 21.04 -16.69 -0.99
C TYR A 227 19.67 -16.00 -0.87
N MET A 228 19.32 -15.58 0.35
CA MET A 228 18.01 -15.02 0.66
C MET A 228 17.96 -13.54 0.31
N VAL A 229 16.99 -13.15 -0.53
CA VAL A 229 16.78 -11.76 -0.97
C VAL A 229 15.33 -11.32 -0.71
N PRO A 230 15.08 -10.03 -0.42
CA PRO A 230 13.73 -9.56 -0.09
C PRO A 230 12.87 -9.35 -1.35
N ALA A 231 11.81 -10.17 -1.51
CA ALA A 231 10.80 -9.96 -2.54
C ALA A 231 9.94 -8.69 -2.30
N GLY A 232 9.87 -8.23 -1.05
CA GLY A 232 9.04 -7.10 -0.60
C GLY A 232 9.64 -5.72 -0.83
N GLY A 233 10.71 -5.62 -1.62
CA GLY A 233 11.40 -4.37 -1.93
C GLY A 233 12.70 -4.16 -1.16
N GLN A 234 13.36 -3.03 -1.42
CA GLN A 234 14.74 -2.79 -0.96
C GLN A 234 14.88 -2.60 0.56
N ASN A 235 13.80 -2.22 1.25
CA ASN A 235 13.77 -1.97 2.70
C ASN A 235 12.31 -2.01 3.20
N PRO A 236 12.07 -1.99 4.52
CA PRO A 236 10.72 -1.97 5.08
C PRO A 236 9.79 -0.90 4.51
N ARG A 237 10.28 0.33 4.31
CA ARG A 237 9.53 1.49 3.81
C ARG A 237 9.12 1.37 2.33
N ALA A 238 9.52 0.30 1.63
CA ALA A 238 8.91 -0.06 0.35
C ALA A 238 7.40 -0.35 0.50
N ASN A 239 6.95 -0.72 1.70
CA ASN A 239 5.55 -0.90 2.04
C ASN A 239 4.98 0.38 2.68
N MET A 240 3.66 0.51 2.65
CA MET A 240 2.95 1.65 3.24
C MET A 240 1.58 1.22 3.78
N ILE A 241 1.15 1.84 4.87
CA ILE A 241 -0.20 1.69 5.42
C ILE A 241 -0.88 3.05 5.40
N LEU A 242 -2.10 3.07 4.88
CA LEU A 242 -3.01 4.21 4.98
C LEU A 242 -4.22 3.78 5.77
N VAL A 243 -4.55 4.57 6.79
CA VAL A 243 -5.80 4.40 7.51
C VAL A 243 -6.87 5.26 6.86
N CYS A 244 -7.90 4.63 6.31
CA CYS A 244 -9.06 5.26 5.69
C CYS A 244 -10.32 4.56 6.22
N GLY A 245 -11.41 5.27 6.39
CA GLY A 245 -12.60 4.81 7.08
C GLY A 245 -12.84 5.62 8.34
N ASN A 246 -14.00 5.42 8.94
CA ASN A 246 -14.32 5.88 10.28
C ASN A 246 -14.35 4.69 11.24
N HIS A 247 -14.37 4.99 12.53
CA HIS A 247 -14.61 3.96 13.53
C HIS A 247 -16.00 3.33 13.36
N GLY A 248 -16.05 2.00 13.48
CA GLY A 248 -17.26 1.19 13.26
C GLY A 248 -17.63 0.96 11.80
N ASP A 249 -16.78 1.39 10.85
CA ASP A 249 -16.94 1.03 9.44
C ASP A 249 -16.70 -0.48 9.25
N GLU A 250 -17.18 -0.99 8.12
CA GLU A 250 -17.01 -2.40 7.78
C GLU A 250 -15.51 -2.74 7.59
N GLU A 251 -15.03 -3.79 8.27
CA GLU A 251 -13.61 -4.18 8.27
C GLU A 251 -13.17 -4.70 6.90
N MET A 252 -12.76 -3.76 6.05
CA MET A 252 -12.29 -3.98 4.70
C MET A 252 -10.82 -3.58 4.55
N LEU A 253 -10.14 -4.32 3.68
CA LEU A 253 -8.76 -4.07 3.31
C LEU A 253 -8.63 -3.98 1.79
N HIS A 254 -8.11 -2.86 1.32
CA HIS A 254 -7.66 -2.71 -0.05
C HIS A 254 -6.13 -2.72 -0.08
N SER A 255 -5.56 -3.17 -1.19
CA SER A 255 -4.13 -2.99 -1.41
C SER A 255 -3.80 -2.77 -2.87
N PHE A 256 -2.68 -2.10 -3.10
CA PHE A 256 -2.18 -1.84 -4.45
C PHE A 256 -0.66 -1.77 -4.45
N THR A 257 -0.07 -1.89 -5.64
CA THR A 257 1.39 -1.87 -5.82
C THR A 257 2.04 -0.58 -5.35
N GLY A 258 3.30 -0.64 -4.96
CA GLY A 258 4.07 0.54 -4.53
C GLY A 258 3.92 0.84 -3.04
N GLY A 259 4.56 1.89 -2.57
CA GLY A 259 4.53 2.29 -1.17
C GLY A 259 4.72 3.79 -1.08
N HIS A 260 5.65 4.21 -0.21
CA HIS A 260 6.05 5.61 -0.13
C HIS A 260 6.63 6.07 -1.47
N GLY A 261 5.97 7.04 -2.10
CA GLY A 261 6.42 7.69 -3.31
C GLY A 261 7.02 9.06 -3.05
N GLN A 262 7.27 9.81 -4.12
CA GLN A 262 7.74 11.18 -3.99
C GLN A 262 6.63 12.06 -3.41
N ALA A 263 6.98 12.83 -2.39
CA ALA A 263 6.06 13.68 -1.65
C ALA A 263 6.44 15.14 -1.78
N PHE A 264 5.44 16.01 -1.85
CA PHE A 264 5.59 17.45 -1.98
C PHE A 264 4.79 18.15 -0.89
N ASN A 265 5.42 19.07 -0.17
CA ASN A 265 4.70 20.03 0.66
C ASN A 265 3.88 20.96 -0.25
N ILE A 266 2.61 21.15 0.08
CA ILE A 266 1.65 21.95 -0.71
C ILE A 266 1.11 23.15 0.08
N ASP A 267 1.70 23.50 1.23
CA ASP A 267 1.23 24.61 2.07
C ASP A 267 1.28 25.95 1.35
N ASN A 268 2.29 26.16 0.49
CA ASN A 268 2.43 27.38 -0.30
C ASN A 268 1.39 27.50 -1.43
N TRP A 269 0.64 26.44 -1.72
CA TRP A 269 -0.31 26.35 -2.83
C TRP A 269 -1.77 26.29 -2.36
N LYS A 270 -1.97 26.38 -1.04
CA LYS A 270 -3.25 26.58 -0.38
C LYS A 270 -3.67 28.04 -0.49
#